data_AF-X1G5Z4-F1
#
_entry.id   AF-X1G5Z4-F1
#
_cell.length_a   1.000
_cell.length_b   1.000
_cell.length_c   1.000
_cell.angle_alpha   90.00
_cell.angle_beta   90.00
_cell.angle_gamma   90.00
#
_symmetry.space_group_name_H-M   'P 1'
#
loop_
_entity.id
_entity.type
_entity.pdbx_description
1 polymer ?
#
loop_
_entity_poly.entity_id
_entity_poly.type
_entity_poly.pdbx_seq_one_letter_code
_entity_poly.pdbx_strand_id
1 'polypeptide(L)'
;LYQGHYLNSVKGEYHLEKKEFPEGTLFIATAQPLANVAAYLLEPESDDGLLVWNFFDRYVVSQWRRELQTYPVYRLLKPVNLVKESIE
;
A
#
# COMPACT_ATOMS: atom_id res chain seq x y z
N LEU A 1 -2.62 -10.93 -23.67
CA LEU A 1 -2.27 -9.64 -23.02
C LEU A 1 -3.10 -9.53 -21.74
N TYR A 2 -2.46 -9.31 -20.58
CA TYR A 2 -2.97 -9.13 -19.19
C TYR A 2 -4.48 -9.14 -18.88
N GLN A 3 -5.26 -10.07 -19.44
CA GLN A 3 -6.72 -10.17 -19.27
C GLN A 3 -7.49 -8.84 -19.44
N GLY A 4 -7.02 -7.96 -20.33
CA GLY A 4 -7.63 -6.64 -20.55
C GLY A 4 -7.25 -5.56 -19.54
N HIS A 5 -6.36 -5.84 -18.59
CA HIS A 5 -5.81 -4.84 -17.67
C HIS A 5 -4.71 -4.00 -18.33
N TYR A 6 -4.74 -2.70 -18.05
CA TYR A 6 -3.65 -1.77 -18.35
C TYR A 6 -2.80 -1.61 -17.09
N LEU A 7 -1.64 -2.28 -17.11
CA LEU A 7 -0.74 -2.30 -15.97
C LEU A 7 -0.24 -0.89 -15.63
N ASN A 8 -0.20 -0.59 -14.34
CA ASN A 8 0.44 0.62 -13.85
C ASN A 8 1.96 0.45 -13.77
N SER A 9 2.66 1.54 -14.04
CA SER A 9 4.07 1.69 -13.70
C SER A 9 4.24 3.02 -12.97
N VAL A 10 4.77 2.97 -11.76
CA VAL A 10 4.95 4.14 -10.90
C VAL A 10 6.38 4.27 -10.42
N LYS A 11 6.77 5.50 -10.09
CA LYS A 11 7.97 5.82 -9.33
C LYS A 11 7.60 6.81 -8.25
N GLY A 12 8.25 6.69 -7.09
CA GLY A 12 8.00 7.56 -5.96
C GLY A 12 9.23 7.70 -5.08
N GLU A 13 9.10 8.55 -4.08
CA GLU A 13 10.11 8.74 -3.05
C GLU A 13 9.58 8.26 -1.71
N TYR A 14 10.45 7.63 -0.92
CA TYR A 14 10.15 7.22 0.44
C TYR A 14 10.47 8.35 1.41
N HIS A 15 9.49 8.74 2.20
CA HIS A 15 9.67 9.73 3.27
C HIS A 15 9.41 9.10 4.64
N LEU A 16 10.30 9.38 5.59
CA LEU A 16 10.08 9.03 6.99
C LEU A 16 9.17 10.08 7.62
N GLU A 17 7.99 9.67 8.05
CA GLU A 17 7.05 10.54 8.75
C GLU A 17 6.53 9.91 10.03
N LYS A 18 6.14 10.77 10.99
CA LYS A 18 5.26 10.39 12.09
C LYS A 18 3.84 10.68 11.63
N LYS A 19 2.99 9.67 11.63
CA LYS A 19 1.63 9.76 11.09
C LYS A 19 0.64 9.20 12.10
N GLU A 20 -0.47 9.90 12.26
CA GLU A 20 -1.66 9.38 12.91
C GLU A 20 -2.55 8.69 11.87
N PHE A 21 -3.03 7.50 12.19
CA PHE A 21 -3.88 6.73 11.31
C PHE A 21 -5.33 6.82 11.78
N PRO A 22 -6.29 7.12 10.88
CA PRO A 22 -7.69 7.17 11.24
C PRO A 22 -8.22 5.77 11.57
N GLU A 23 -9.36 5.72 12.28
CA GLU A 23 -10.13 4.50 12.50
C GLU A 23 -10.45 3.82 11.15
N GLY A 24 -10.45 2.49 11.15
CA GLY A 24 -10.63 1.69 9.93
C GLY A 24 -9.34 1.42 9.15
N THR A 25 -8.20 1.97 9.57
CA THR A 25 -6.89 1.60 8.99
C THR A 25 -6.55 0.14 9.32
N LEU A 26 -6.22 -0.64 8.29
CA LEU A 26 -5.83 -2.04 8.46
C LEU A 26 -4.36 -2.15 8.87
N PHE A 27 -4.11 -2.85 9.99
CA PHE A 27 -2.77 -3.23 10.42
C PHE A 27 -2.45 -4.66 9.95
N ILE A 28 -1.44 -4.81 9.11
CA ILE A 28 -1.03 -6.11 8.58
C ILE A 28 0.21 -6.58 9.34
N ALA A 29 0.03 -7.60 10.19
CA ALA A 29 1.13 -8.19 10.94
C ALA A 29 2.06 -9.00 10.02
N THR A 30 3.37 -8.87 10.23
CA THR A 30 4.37 -9.67 9.52
C THR A 30 4.76 -10.96 10.27
N ALA A 31 4.23 -11.17 11.47
CA ALA A 31 4.42 -12.40 12.25
C ALA A 31 3.41 -13.49 11.84
N GLN A 32 3.29 -13.76 10.54
CA GLN A 32 2.43 -14.80 9.98
C GLN A 32 3.07 -15.44 8.73
N PRO A 33 2.69 -16.67 8.35
CA PRO A 33 3.33 -17.39 7.24
C PRO A 33 3.30 -16.65 5.89
N LEU A 34 2.25 -15.87 5.63
CA LEU A 34 2.05 -15.15 4.36
C LEU A 34 2.61 -13.72 4.36
N ALA A 35 3.41 -13.33 5.34
CA ALA A 35 3.94 -11.97 5.47
C ALA A 35 4.71 -11.50 4.22
N ASN A 36 5.52 -12.39 3.63
CA ASN A 36 6.27 -12.06 2.42
C ASN A 36 5.36 -11.82 1.21
N VAL A 37 4.26 -12.57 1.11
CA VAL A 37 3.26 -12.39 0.05
C VAL A 37 2.54 -11.06 0.24
N ALA A 38 2.12 -10.75 1.46
CA ALA A 38 1.50 -9.45 1.77
C ALA A 38 2.44 -8.29 1.45
N ALA A 39 3.71 -8.37 1.86
CA ALA A 39 4.72 -7.34 1.56
C ALA A 39 4.92 -7.17 0.04
N TYR A 40 5.05 -8.27 -0.70
CA TYR A 40 5.21 -8.24 -2.16
C TYR A 40 3.99 -7.65 -2.89
N LEU A 41 2.78 -8.02 -2.48
CA LEU A 41 1.54 -7.53 -3.08
C LEU A 41 1.29 -6.05 -2.79
N LEU A 42 1.73 -5.56 -1.63
CA LEU A 42 1.49 -4.19 -1.19
C LEU A 42 2.62 -3.23 -1.56
N GLU A 43 3.78 -3.73 -1.98
CA GLU A 43 4.91 -2.89 -2.42
C GLU A 43 4.57 -2.19 -3.76
N PRO A 44 4.66 -0.84 -3.84
CA PRO A 44 4.19 -0.08 -5.00
C PRO A 44 5.02 -0.31 -6.27
N GLU A 45 6.31 -0.61 -6.13
CA GLU A 45 7.22 -0.86 -7.26
C GLU A 45 7.40 -2.36 -7.54
N SER A 46 6.56 -3.22 -6.98
CA SER A 46 6.56 -4.66 -7.25
C SER A 46 6.04 -4.97 -8.65
N ASP A 47 6.71 -5.88 -9.37
CA ASP A 47 6.40 -6.22 -10.76
C ASP A 47 5.00 -6.84 -10.95
N ASP A 48 4.45 -7.48 -9.91
CA ASP A 48 3.16 -8.17 -9.96
C ASP A 48 2.31 -7.84 -8.70
N GLY A 49 2.45 -6.62 -8.20
CA GLY A 49 1.75 -6.12 -7.02
C GLY A 49 0.32 -5.64 -7.30
N LEU A 50 -0.44 -5.38 -6.24
CA LEU A 50 -1.82 -4.89 -6.34
C LEU A 50 -1.92 -3.53 -7.03
N LEU A 51 -0.91 -2.67 -6.89
CA LEU A 51 -0.86 -1.40 -7.60
C LEU A 51 -0.70 -1.58 -9.11
N VAL A 52 0.17 -2.50 -9.54
CA VAL A 52 0.36 -2.85 -10.95
C VAL A 52 -0.96 -3.33 -11.57
N TRP A 53 -1.76 -4.08 -10.80
CA TRP A 53 -3.11 -4.55 -11.16
C TRP A 53 -4.24 -3.55 -10.88
N ASN A 54 -3.93 -2.26 -10.75
CA ASN A 54 -4.91 -1.16 -10.65
C ASN A 54 -5.78 -1.13 -9.37
N PHE A 55 -5.45 -1.91 -8.33
CA PHE A 55 -6.26 -1.98 -7.11
C PHE A 55 -6.33 -0.63 -6.38
N PHE A 56 -5.24 0.15 -6.43
CA PHE A 56 -5.11 1.42 -5.73
C PHE A 56 -5.35 2.66 -6.60
N ASP A 57 -5.84 2.51 -7.84
CA ASP A 57 -5.98 3.62 -8.80
C ASP A 57 -6.79 4.79 -8.25
N ARG A 58 -7.85 4.49 -7.50
CA ARG A 58 -8.69 5.53 -6.87
C ARG A 58 -7.95 6.41 -5.87
N TYR A 59 -6.83 5.92 -5.31
CA TYR A 59 -6.00 6.64 -4.36
C TYR A 59 -4.84 7.35 -5.03
N VAL A 60 -4.23 6.73 -6.05
CA VAL A 60 -3.01 7.27 -6.68
C VAL A 60 -3.26 8.09 -7.95
N VAL A 61 -4.33 7.79 -8.70
CA VAL A 61 -4.68 8.45 -9.95
C VAL A 61 -5.94 9.30 -9.75
N SER A 62 -5.74 10.59 -9.53
CA SER A 62 -6.85 11.55 -9.54
C SER A 62 -7.07 12.08 -10.96
N GLN A 63 -8.25 11.83 -11.54
CA GLN A 63 -8.61 12.30 -12.90
C GLN A 63 -8.54 13.82 -13.08
N TRP A 64 -8.55 14.60 -12.00
CA TRP A 64 -8.66 16.07 -12.05
C TRP A 64 -7.60 16.79 -11.20
N ARG A 65 -6.60 16.07 -10.65
CA ARG A 65 -5.52 16.68 -9.86
C ARG A 65 -4.18 16.40 -10.53
N ARG A 66 -3.34 17.43 -10.62
CA ARG A 66 -1.98 17.32 -11.17
C ARG A 66 -0.92 16.97 -10.12
N GLU A 67 -1.33 16.87 -8.85
CA GLU A 67 -0.44 16.58 -7.73
C GLU A 67 -0.20 15.09 -7.61
N LEU A 68 1.06 14.71 -7.35
CA LEU A 68 1.42 13.35 -6.99
C LEU A 68 0.68 12.96 -5.70
N GLN A 69 -0.01 11.83 -5.73
CA GLN A 69 -0.73 11.32 -4.58
C GLN A 69 0.17 10.38 -3.77
N THR A 70 -0.01 10.38 -2.45
CA THR A 70 0.67 9.45 -1.56
C THR A 70 0.05 8.06 -1.68
N TYR A 71 0.89 7.05 -1.86
CA TYR A 71 0.45 5.66 -1.86
C TYR A 71 -0.08 5.25 -0.47
N PRO A 72 -1.24 4.59 -0.35
CA PRO A 72 -1.92 4.39 0.93
C PRO A 72 -1.35 3.25 1.79
N VAL A 73 -0.20 2.67 1.42
CA VAL A 73 0.47 1.62 2.21
C VAL A 73 1.70 2.21 2.89
N TYR A 74 1.77 2.03 4.20
CA TYR A 74 2.86 2.52 5.03
C TYR A 74 3.63 1.36 5.65
N ARG A 75 4.96 1.51 5.78
CA ARG A 75 5.84 0.52 6.41
C ARG A 75 6.27 1.01 7.79
N LEU A 76 6.12 0.17 8.79
CA LEU A 76 6.65 0.42 10.13
C LEU A 76 8.08 -0.12 10.21
N LEU A 77 9.05 0.78 10.23
CA LEU A 77 10.47 0.42 10.25
C LEU A 77 10.98 0.05 11.64
N LYS A 78 10.25 0.43 12.68
CA LYS A 78 10.54 0.11 14.08
C LYS A 78 9.29 -0.46 14.74
N PRO A 79 9.43 -1.37 15.71
CA PRO A 79 8.30 -1.79 16.52
C PRO A 79 7.67 -0.59 17.23
N VAL A 80 6.34 -0.50 17.18
CA VAL A 80 5.56 0.53 17.86
C VAL A 80 4.39 -0.16 18.57
N ASN A 81 4.08 0.29 19.78
CA ASN A 81 2.88 -0.15 20.48
C ASN A 81 1.67 0.56 19.86
N LEU A 82 0.88 -0.17 19.09
CA LEU A 82 -0.35 0.31 18.48
C LEU A 82 -1.54 -0.33 19.19
N VAL A 83 -2.53 0.48 19.54
CA VAL A 83 -3.86 -0.03 19.93
C VAL A 83 -4.50 -0.53 18.65
N LYS A 84 -4.86 -1.82 18.62
CA LYS A 84 -5.47 -2.47 17.47
C LYS A 84 -6.52 -3.47 17.93
N GLU A 85 -7.54 -3.62 17.12
CA GLU A 85 -8.57 -4.65 17.27
C GLU A 85 -8.32 -5.75 16.23
N SER A 86 -8.53 -7.00 16.64
CA SER A 86 -8.50 -8.12 15.71
C SER A 86 -9.85 -8.21 15.02
N ILE A 87 -9.85 -8.23 13.69
CA ILE A 87 -11.04 -8.53 12.90
C ILE A 87 -11.10 -10.06 12.80
N GLU A 88 -12.15 -10.68 13.34
CA GLU A 88 -12.44 -12.12 13.22
C GLU A 88 -12.93 -12.50 11.82
#